data_AF-A0A1Y3T6D1-F1
#
_entry.id   AF-A0A1Y3T6D1-F1
#
_cell.length_a   1.000
_cell.length_b   1.000
_cell.length_c   1.000
_cell.angle_alpha   90.00
_cell.angle_beta   90.00
_cell.angle_gamma   90.00
#
_symmetry.space_group_name_H-M   'P 1'
#
loop_
_entity.id
_entity.type
_entity.pdbx_description
1 polymer ?
#
loop_
_entity_poly.entity_id
_entity_poly.type
_entity_poly.pdbx_seq_one_letter_code
_entity_poly.pdbx_strand_id
1 'polypeptide(L)'
;MDIVNDLIRRRAACEQEIAEQERKIQEYERAYESLRRFDGAVDTAQSNFHNVNTVKLNRTSELSSITSRCRTAQLYLEGSQRTLNGFGAKIVGAAFTGLDVMIRLKLAEYRLKIQNCENRISSLERSIDSINSMIDTAREEQERAAREAQQ
;
A
#
# COMPACT_ATOMS: atom_id res chain seq x y z
N MET A 1 -43.82 8.33 -15.81
CA MET A 1 -42.68 7.47 -15.42
C MET A 1 -42.87 7.20 -13.94
N ASP A 2 -42.96 5.94 -13.54
CA ASP A 2 -43.31 5.55 -12.17
C ASP A 2 -42.17 5.90 -11.20
N ILE A 3 -42.47 6.73 -10.20
CA ILE A 3 -41.51 7.26 -9.21
C ILE A 3 -40.81 6.11 -8.47
N VAL A 4 -41.54 5.02 -8.19
CA VAL A 4 -40.97 3.83 -7.52
C VAL A 4 -39.92 3.16 -8.41
N ASN A 5 -40.17 3.06 -9.72
CA ASN A 5 -39.22 2.46 -10.65
C ASN A 5 -37.94 3.30 -10.83
N ASP A 6 -38.05 4.64 -10.78
CA ASP A 6 -36.86 5.52 -10.78
C ASP A 6 -36.02 5.33 -9.51
N LEU A 7 -36.67 5.29 -8.34
CA LEU A 7 -36.00 5.06 -7.07
C LEU A 7 -35.30 3.70 -7.02
N ILE A 8 -35.93 2.64 -7.51
CA ILE A 8 -35.33 1.30 -7.62
C ILE A 8 -34.08 1.34 -8.51
N ARG A 9 -34.14 2.03 -9.66
CA ARG A 9 -32.98 2.17 -10.56
C ARG A 9 -31.84 2.91 -9.87
N ARG A 10 -32.14 3.99 -9.13
CA ARG A 10 -31.12 4.75 -8.38
C ARG A 10 -30.48 3.91 -7.27
N ARG A 11 -31.26 3.10 -6.56
CA ARG A 11 -30.74 2.17 -5.55
C ARG A 11 -29.77 1.17 -6.18
N ALA A 12 -30.16 0.55 -7.29
CA ALA A 12 -29.32 -0.41 -8.00
C ALA A 12 -28.01 0.22 -8.49
N ALA A 13 -28.02 1.49 -8.90
CA ALA A 13 -26.79 2.21 -9.26
C ALA A 13 -25.87 2.41 -8.05
N CYS A 14 -26.41 2.72 -6.87
CA CYS A 14 -25.62 2.79 -5.63
C CYS A 14 -25.04 1.43 -5.25
N GLU A 15 -25.82 0.35 -5.32
CA GLU A 15 -25.36 -1.02 -5.05
C GLU A 15 -24.23 -1.43 -6.01
N GLN A 16 -24.34 -1.09 -7.29
CA GLN A 16 -23.29 -1.33 -8.27
C GLN A 16 -22.01 -0.55 -7.95
N GLU A 17 -22.13 0.72 -7.54
CA GLU A 17 -20.97 1.53 -7.17
C GLU A 17 -20.30 1.01 -5.89
N ILE A 18 -21.05 0.51 -4.90
CA ILE A 18 -20.48 -0.16 -3.72
C ILE A 18 -19.62 -1.35 -4.14
N ALA A 19 -20.15 -2.23 -5.00
CA ALA A 19 -19.40 -3.40 -5.49
C ALA A 19 -18.10 -3.00 -6.23
N GLU A 20 -18.11 -1.86 -6.95
CA GLU A 20 -16.91 -1.32 -7.58
C GLU A 20 -15.88 -0.82 -6.55
N GLN A 21 -16.32 -0.15 -5.48
CA GLN A 21 -15.45 0.30 -4.41
C GLN A 21 -14.85 -0.87 -3.62
N GLU A 22 -15.63 -1.91 -3.34
CA GLU A 22 -15.15 -3.13 -2.69
C GLU A 22 -14.07 -3.82 -3.53
N ARG A 23 -14.26 -3.87 -4.85
CA ARG A 23 -13.25 -4.42 -5.76
C ARG A 23 -11.95 -3.60 -5.73
N LYS A 24 -12.05 -2.26 -5.67
CA LYS A 24 -10.88 -1.37 -5.53
C LYS A 24 -10.16 -1.58 -4.21
N ILE A 25 -10.89 -1.76 -3.10
CA ILE A 25 -10.31 -2.09 -1.80
C ILE A 25 -9.49 -3.37 -1.90
N GLN A 26 -10.05 -4.45 -2.44
CA GLN A 26 -9.33 -5.72 -2.59
C GLN A 26 -8.05 -5.59 -3.45
N GLU A 27 -8.10 -4.77 -4.51
CA GLU A 27 -6.92 -4.50 -5.34
C GLU A 27 -5.83 -3.75 -4.56
N TYR A 28 -6.21 -2.71 -3.82
CA TYR A 28 -5.28 -1.93 -3.00
C TYR A 28 -4.71 -2.73 -1.83
N GLU A 29 -5.49 -3.61 -1.19
CA GLU A 29 -5.02 -4.51 -0.14
C GLU A 29 -3.97 -5.49 -0.68
N ARG A 30 -4.23 -6.11 -1.84
CA ARG A 30 -3.25 -7.00 -2.49
C ARG A 30 -1.96 -6.27 -2.85
N ALA A 31 -2.07 -5.06 -3.39
CA ALA A 31 -0.92 -4.24 -3.73
C ALA A 31 -0.13 -3.83 -2.48
N TYR A 32 -0.83 -3.45 -1.41
CA TYR A 32 -0.26 -3.12 -0.11
C TYR A 32 0.49 -4.31 0.50
N GLU A 33 -0.10 -5.51 0.52
CA GLU A 33 0.55 -6.71 1.04
C GLU A 33 1.78 -7.11 0.22
N SER A 34 1.69 -7.04 -1.11
CA SER A 34 2.82 -7.28 -2.00
C SER A 34 3.99 -6.34 -1.70
N LEU A 35 3.70 -5.04 -1.58
CA LEU A 35 4.70 -4.04 -1.25
C LEU A 35 5.28 -4.24 0.16
N ARG A 36 4.47 -4.62 1.14
CA ARG A 36 4.92 -4.94 2.50
C ARG A 36 5.85 -6.16 2.53
N ARG A 37 5.62 -7.17 1.68
CA ARG A 37 6.55 -8.31 1.55
C ARG A 37 7.86 -7.88 0.89
N PHE A 38 7.78 -7.02 -0.12
CA PHE A 38 8.96 -6.43 -0.75
C PHE A 38 9.80 -5.63 0.26
N ASP A 39 9.17 -4.83 1.12
CA ASP A 39 9.81 -4.11 2.22
C ASP A 39 10.67 -5.03 3.10
N GLY A 40 10.10 -6.14 3.58
CA GLY A 40 10.84 -7.12 4.38
C GLY A 40 12.02 -7.77 3.64
N ALA A 41 11.90 -7.95 2.32
CA ALA A 41 13.01 -8.44 1.49
C ALA A 41 14.12 -7.39 1.35
N VAL A 42 13.76 -6.10 1.20
CA VAL A 42 14.70 -4.97 1.16
C VAL A 42 15.43 -4.85 2.49
N ASP A 43 14.72 -4.90 3.62
CA ASP A 43 15.32 -4.88 4.96
C ASP A 43 16.33 -6.02 5.16
N THR A 44 15.95 -7.24 4.74
CA THR A 44 16.84 -8.41 4.80
C THR A 44 18.09 -8.21 3.94
N ALA A 45 17.93 -7.69 2.71
CA ALA A 45 19.04 -7.40 1.82
C ALA A 45 19.96 -6.30 2.37
N GLN A 46 19.40 -5.25 2.98
CA GLN A 46 20.16 -4.18 3.61
C GLN A 46 20.96 -4.69 4.83
N SER A 47 20.33 -5.50 5.68
CA SER A 47 20.99 -6.14 6.83
C SER A 47 22.15 -7.05 6.38
N ASN A 48 21.91 -7.88 5.36
CA ASN A 48 22.95 -8.73 4.78
C ASN A 48 24.11 -7.92 4.19
N PHE A 49 23.81 -6.84 3.46
CA PHE A 49 24.83 -5.94 2.93
C PHE A 49 25.68 -5.33 4.06
N HIS A 50 25.05 -4.84 5.12
CA HIS A 50 25.74 -4.26 6.27
C HIS A 50 26.61 -5.28 7.01
N ASN A 51 26.10 -6.50 7.22
CA ASN A 51 26.83 -7.60 7.84
C ASN A 51 28.07 -8.00 7.02
N VAL A 52 27.91 -8.19 5.71
CA VAL A 52 29.04 -8.52 4.82
C VAL A 52 30.07 -7.40 4.83
N ASN A 53 29.65 -6.14 4.78
CA ASN A 53 30.58 -5.01 4.80
C ASN A 53 31.35 -4.94 6.13
N THR A 54 30.66 -5.16 7.26
CA THR A 54 31.26 -5.20 8.60
C THR A 54 32.26 -6.34 8.76
N VAL A 55 31.90 -7.56 8.35
CA VAL A 55 32.82 -8.72 8.40
C VAL A 55 34.05 -8.48 7.55
N LYS A 56 33.89 -7.93 6.35
CA LYS A 56 35.03 -7.60 5.48
C LYS A 56 35.91 -6.52 6.10
N LEU A 57 35.34 -5.49 6.73
CA LEU A 57 36.09 -4.46 7.46
C LEU A 57 36.89 -5.05 8.63
N ASN A 58 36.29 -5.95 9.41
CA ASN A 58 36.98 -6.60 10.53
C ASN A 58 38.16 -7.46 10.07
N ARG A 59 37.99 -8.31 9.05
CA ARG A 59 39.09 -9.10 8.46
C ARG A 59 40.20 -8.21 7.87
N THR A 60 39.81 -7.10 7.26
CA THR A 60 40.76 -6.08 6.79
C THR A 60 41.56 -5.52 7.96
N SER A 61 40.92 -5.21 9.09
CA SER A 61 41.63 -4.74 10.30
C SER A 61 42.59 -5.78 10.89
N GLU A 62 42.25 -7.07 10.89
CA GLU A 62 43.16 -8.13 11.35
C GLU A 62 44.44 -8.23 10.48
N LEU A 63 44.29 -8.00 9.17
CA LEU A 63 45.41 -7.96 8.23
C LEU A 63 46.42 -6.84 8.55
N SER A 64 46.01 -5.76 9.21
CA SER A 64 46.87 -4.61 9.51
C SER A 64 48.08 -4.98 10.38
N SER A 65 47.95 -6.05 11.18
CA SER A 65 49.06 -6.58 11.99
C SER A 65 50.17 -7.22 11.16
N ILE A 66 49.84 -7.69 9.94
CA ILE A 66 50.75 -8.40 9.02
C ILE A 66 51.25 -7.47 7.91
N THR A 67 50.53 -6.39 7.60
CA THR A 67 50.86 -5.46 6.51
C THR A 67 52.20 -4.75 6.67
N SER A 68 52.68 -4.53 7.90
CA SER A 68 54.00 -3.94 8.15
C SER A 68 55.16 -4.84 7.71
N ARG A 69 54.90 -6.14 7.50
CA ARG A 69 55.90 -7.16 7.14
C ARG A 69 55.71 -7.75 5.74
N CYS A 70 54.59 -7.43 5.07
CA CYS A 70 54.25 -8.00 3.77
C CYS A 70 53.63 -6.96 2.83
N ARG A 71 54.35 -6.62 1.75
CA ARG A 71 53.91 -5.65 0.75
C ARG A 71 52.62 -6.07 0.03
N THR A 72 52.44 -7.37 -0.24
CA THR A 72 51.21 -7.90 -0.85
C THR A 72 49.99 -7.73 0.06
N ALA A 73 50.15 -8.00 1.36
CA ALA A 73 49.10 -7.78 2.36
C ALA A 73 48.73 -6.29 2.46
N GLN A 74 49.71 -5.38 2.37
CA GLN A 74 49.49 -3.94 2.35
C GLN A 74 48.66 -3.49 1.13
N LEU A 75 49.02 -3.93 -0.08
CA LEU A 75 48.28 -3.59 -1.30
C LEU A 75 46.84 -4.14 -1.28
N TYR A 76 46.66 -5.35 -0.75
CA TYR A 76 45.34 -5.95 -0.59
C TYR A 76 44.47 -5.19 0.42
N LEU A 77 45.07 -4.73 1.53
CA LEU A 77 44.40 -3.91 2.54
C LEU A 77 43.90 -2.58 1.95
N GLU A 78 44.76 -1.85 1.26
CA GLU A 78 44.42 -0.57 0.62
C GLU A 78 43.32 -0.72 -0.44
N GLY A 79 43.42 -1.75 -1.28
CA GLY A 79 42.39 -2.08 -2.27
C GLY A 79 41.05 -2.40 -1.61
N SER A 80 41.06 -3.23 -0.57
CA SER A 80 39.86 -3.63 0.16
C SER A 80 39.19 -2.44 0.86
N GLN A 81 39.95 -1.57 1.53
CA GLN A 81 39.39 -0.36 2.15
C GLN A 81 38.79 0.59 1.13
N ARG A 82 39.42 0.78 -0.04
CA ARG A 82 38.86 1.60 -1.12
C ARG A 82 37.57 1.02 -1.68
N THR A 83 37.40 -0.29 -1.71
CA THR A 83 36.14 -0.90 -2.18
C THR A 83 35.04 -0.86 -1.12
N LEU A 84 35.37 -1.17 0.15
CA LEU A 84 34.40 -1.30 1.25
C LEU A 84 33.92 0.05 1.80
N ASN A 85 34.79 1.07 1.82
CA ASN A 85 34.45 2.46 2.17
C ASN A 85 34.32 3.35 0.93
N GLY A 86 34.41 2.75 -0.26
CA GLY A 86 34.36 3.44 -1.54
C GLY A 86 33.00 3.99 -1.90
N PHE A 87 32.98 4.71 -3.02
CA PHE A 87 31.75 5.24 -3.62
C PHE A 87 30.68 4.16 -3.84
N GLY A 88 31.08 2.93 -4.23
CA GLY A 88 30.13 1.83 -4.46
C GLY A 88 29.29 1.46 -3.23
N ALA A 89 29.91 1.33 -2.06
CA ALA A 89 29.19 0.99 -0.84
C ALA A 89 28.26 2.12 -0.37
N LYS A 90 28.68 3.39 -0.54
CA LYS A 90 27.85 4.57 -0.25
C LYS A 90 26.64 4.67 -1.18
N ILE A 91 26.80 4.36 -2.46
CA ILE A 91 25.71 4.34 -3.44
C ILE A 91 24.68 3.27 -3.09
N VAL A 92 25.12 2.07 -2.74
CA VAL A 92 24.22 0.99 -2.31
C VAL A 92 23.45 1.37 -1.04
N GLY A 93 24.14 1.95 -0.05
CA GLY A 93 23.48 2.47 1.15
C GLY A 93 22.42 3.53 0.87
N ALA A 94 22.74 4.51 0.01
CA ALA A 94 21.79 5.54 -0.40
C ALA A 94 20.58 4.98 -1.18
N ALA A 95 20.80 3.95 -2.01
CA ALA A 95 19.72 3.27 -2.72
C ALA A 95 18.75 2.57 -1.76
N PHE A 96 19.25 1.90 -0.71
CA PHE A 96 18.39 1.31 0.32
C PHE A 96 17.55 2.37 1.05
N THR A 97 18.16 3.49 1.46
CA THR A 97 17.42 4.60 2.10
C THR A 97 16.34 5.16 1.17
N GLY A 98 16.66 5.34 -0.12
CA GLY A 98 15.69 5.82 -1.11
C GLY A 98 14.51 4.86 -1.28
N LEU A 99 14.79 3.55 -1.37
CA LEU A 99 13.76 2.52 -1.46
C LEU A 99 12.87 2.51 -0.22
N ASP A 100 13.44 2.53 0.98
CA ASP A 100 12.69 2.56 2.24
C ASP A 100 11.74 3.77 2.32
N VAL A 101 12.20 4.97 1.95
CA VAL A 101 11.33 6.16 1.88
C VAL A 101 10.19 5.97 0.88
N MET A 102 10.49 5.49 -0.33
CA MET A 102 9.48 5.26 -1.37
C MET A 102 8.44 4.22 -0.95
N ILE A 103 8.87 3.12 -0.34
CA ILE A 103 8.00 2.04 0.13
C ILE A 103 7.04 2.59 1.19
N ARG A 104 7.54 3.32 2.20
CA ARG A 104 6.68 3.91 3.24
C ARG A 104 5.64 4.87 2.67
N LEU A 105 6.05 5.75 1.77
CA LEU A 105 5.13 6.69 1.12
C LEU A 105 4.04 5.93 0.35
N LYS A 106 4.42 4.87 -0.37
CA LYS A 106 3.48 4.10 -1.17
C LYS A 106 2.53 3.24 -0.33
N LEU A 107 3.00 2.68 0.78
CA LEU A 107 2.15 2.00 1.76
C LEU A 107 1.13 2.96 2.39
N ALA A 108 1.54 4.19 2.74
CA ALA A 108 0.63 5.22 3.25
C ALA A 108 -0.42 5.63 2.20
N GLU A 109 -0.01 5.76 0.93
CA GLU A 109 -0.91 6.05 -0.19
C GLU A 109 -2.01 4.97 -0.33
N TYR A 110 -1.65 3.69 -0.26
CA TYR A 110 -2.65 2.61 -0.34
C TYR A 110 -3.64 2.62 0.82
N ARG A 111 -3.18 2.90 2.05
CA ARG A 111 -4.09 3.05 3.21
C ARG A 111 -5.10 4.17 3.02
N LEU A 112 -4.64 5.33 2.52
CA LEU A 112 -5.54 6.46 2.22
C LEU A 112 -6.55 6.12 1.12
N LYS A 113 -6.13 5.37 0.09
CA LYS A 113 -7.03 4.92 -0.98
C LYS A 113 -8.10 3.97 -0.48
N ILE A 114 -7.74 3.01 0.37
CA ILE A 114 -8.70 2.10 1.01
C ILE A 114 -9.70 2.91 1.85
N GLN A 115 -9.21 3.80 2.70
CA GLN A 115 -10.07 4.64 3.54
C GLN A 115 -11.03 5.51 2.71
N ASN A 116 -10.60 6.05 1.58
CA ASN A 116 -11.47 6.81 0.69
C ASN A 116 -12.57 5.94 0.06
N CYS A 117 -12.26 4.69 -0.31
CA CYS A 117 -13.25 3.74 -0.79
C CYS A 117 -14.26 3.39 0.32
N GLU A 118 -13.80 3.12 1.54
CA GLU A 118 -14.65 2.84 2.71
C GLU A 118 -15.60 4.00 3.00
N ASN A 119 -15.07 5.24 3.02
CA ASN A 119 -15.89 6.44 3.20
C ASN A 119 -16.95 6.60 2.10
N ARG A 120 -16.61 6.25 0.85
CA ARG A 120 -17.55 6.29 -0.28
C ARG A 120 -18.63 5.23 -0.12
N ILE A 121 -18.29 4.01 0.27
CA ILE A 121 -19.25 2.93 0.57
C ILE A 121 -20.23 3.41 1.65
N SER A 122 -19.74 3.91 2.78
CA SER A 122 -20.60 4.41 3.86
C SER A 122 -21.53 5.55 3.44
N SER A 123 -21.11 6.38 2.47
CA SER A 123 -21.99 7.42 1.91
C SER A 123 -23.06 6.85 0.99
N LEU A 124 -22.74 5.80 0.22
CA LEU A 124 -23.66 5.13 -0.68
C LEU A 124 -24.69 4.30 0.10
N GLU A 125 -24.27 3.62 1.16
CA GLU A 125 -25.17 2.89 2.08
C GLU A 125 -26.22 3.83 2.68
N ARG A 126 -25.81 4.99 3.21
CA ARG A 126 -26.75 6.01 3.68
C ARG A 126 -27.71 6.51 2.60
N SER A 127 -27.24 6.58 1.35
CA SER A 127 -28.09 6.97 0.22
C SER A 127 -29.11 5.88 -0.12
N ILE A 128 -28.71 4.61 -0.05
CA ILE A 128 -29.60 3.45 -0.21
C ILE A 128 -30.68 3.45 0.87
N ASP A 129 -30.33 3.69 2.13
CA ASP A 129 -31.29 3.76 3.24
C ASP A 129 -32.35 4.85 3.01
N SER A 130 -31.90 6.04 2.58
CA SER A 130 -32.79 7.15 2.22
C SER A 130 -33.72 6.78 1.05
N ILE A 131 -33.18 6.16 0.00
CA ILE A 131 -33.97 5.71 -1.15
C ILE A 131 -35.00 4.65 -0.74
N ASN A 132 -34.63 3.70 0.13
CA ASN A 132 -35.56 2.68 0.61
C ASN A 132 -36.73 3.32 1.38
N SER A 133 -36.47 4.30 2.26
CA SER A 133 -37.53 5.04 2.95
C SER A 133 -38.45 5.79 1.98
N MET A 134 -37.92 6.36 0.89
CA MET A 134 -38.73 7.00 -0.14
C MET A 134 -39.60 6.00 -0.92
N ILE A 135 -39.06 4.80 -1.21
CA ILE A 135 -39.82 3.74 -1.87
C ILE A 135 -41.00 3.30 -1.00
N ASP A 136 -40.78 3.10 0.29
CA ASP A 136 -41.82 2.68 1.23
C ASP A 136 -42.93 3.73 1.32
N THR A 137 -42.55 5.01 1.45
CA THR A 137 -43.51 6.14 1.47
C THR A 137 -44.33 6.21 0.18
N ALA A 138 -43.67 6.12 -0.99
CA ALA A 138 -44.35 6.19 -2.28
C ALA A 138 -45.31 5.01 -2.49
N ARG A 139 -44.98 3.82 -1.98
CA ARG A 139 -45.87 2.65 -2.03
C ARG A 139 -47.09 2.82 -1.14
N GLU A 140 -46.91 3.33 0.08
CA GLU A 140 -48.04 3.63 0.97
C GLU A 140 -49.00 4.65 0.35
N GLU A 141 -48.48 5.71 -0.28
CA GLU A 141 -49.29 6.71 -0.97
C GLU A 141 -50.07 6.11 -2.15
N GLN A 142 -49.44 5.26 -2.96
CA GLN A 142 -50.11 4.55 -4.04
C GLN A 142 -51.23 3.63 -3.52
N GLU A 143 -51.00 2.91 -2.42
CA GLU A 143 -52.03 2.07 -1.80
C GLU A 143 -53.20 2.88 -1.25
N ARG A 144 -52.94 4.02 -0.60
CA ARG A 144 -54.00 4.91 -0.09
C ARG A 144 -54.84 5.48 -1.22
N ALA A 145 -54.21 6.00 -2.27
CA ALA A 145 -54.90 6.52 -3.45
C ALA A 145 -55.75 5.43 -4.14
N ALA A 146 -55.26 4.19 -4.21
CA ALA A 146 -56.02 3.07 -4.77
C ALA A 146 -57.25 2.70 -3.93
N ARG A 147 -57.18 2.81 -2.59
CA ARG A 147 -58.32 2.57 -1.69
C ARG A 147 -59.37 3.66 -1.78
N GLU A 148 -58.94 4.92 -1.89
CA GLU A 148 -59.84 6.08 -2.05
C GLU A 148 -60.57 6.06 -3.40
N ALA A 149 -59.91 5.60 -4.49
CA ALA A 149 -60.54 5.46 -5.80
C ALA A 149 -61.57 4.32 -5.90
N GLN A 150 -61.65 3.44 -4.90
CA GLN A 150 -62.61 2.33 -4.82
C GLN A 150 -63.85 2.64 -3.95
N GLN A 151 -63.89 3.81 -3.30
CA GLN A 151 -65.03 4.32 -2.53
C GLN A 151 -65.86 5.31 -3.36
#